data_AF-A0A2R4KYY1-F1
#
_entry.id   AF-A0A2R4KYY1-F1
#
_cell.length_a   1.000
_cell.length_b   1.000
_cell.length_c   1.000
_cell.angle_alpha   90.00
_cell.angle_beta   90.00
_cell.angle_gamma   90.00
#
_symmetry.space_group_name_H-M   'P 1'
#
loop_
_entity.id
_entity.type
_entity.pdbx_description
1 polymer ?
#
loop_
_entity_poly.entity_id
_entity_poly.type
_entity_poly.pdbx_seq_one_letter_code
_entity_poly.pdbx_strand_id
1 'polypeptide(L)'
;VQVNAYTCDTCGSEIFQPVTSKQFTPQIECPSPECKQNNSKGQLFLSTRASKFLPFQEIKIQEMADQVPVGHIPRTLTVHCHGTLCRQINPGDVIDVAGIFLPTPYTGFKAIRAGLLTDTYLEAQHVNQHKKAYDDLVFDAKTFRRIEQYKHSGHMYEYLAKSIAPEIYGHLDVKKALLLLLIGGVTKEMGDGMRIRGDINICLMG
;
A
#
# COMPACT_ATOMS: atom_id res chain seq x y z
N VAL A 1 13.26 -1.32 16.17
CA VAL A 1 13.36 -0.58 17.44
C VAL A 1 13.90 0.80 17.11
N GLN A 2 13.41 1.86 17.75
CA GLN A 2 13.92 3.22 17.50
C GLN A 2 15.07 3.54 18.46
N VAL A 3 14.91 3.19 19.74
CA VAL A 3 15.93 3.38 20.78
C VAL A 3 15.99 2.13 21.64
N ASN A 4 17.17 1.53 21.75
CA ASN A 4 17.43 0.45 22.69
C ASN A 4 17.87 1.04 24.03
N ALA A 5 17.30 0.55 25.12
CA ALA A 5 17.72 0.86 26.47
C ALA A 5 18.43 -0.35 27.08
N TYR A 6 19.60 -0.12 27.64
CA TYR A 6 20.40 -1.12 28.33
C TYR A 6 20.54 -0.75 29.81
N THR A 7 20.42 -1.73 30.69
CA THR A 7 20.62 -1.55 32.14
C THR A 7 21.89 -2.28 32.57
N CYS A 8 22.72 -1.57 33.33
CA CYS A 8 23.96 -2.07 33.90
C CYS A 8 23.69 -2.81 35.23
N ASP A 9 24.25 -4.01 35.40
CA ASP A 9 24.05 -4.82 36.61
C ASP A 9 24.74 -4.21 37.85
N THR A 10 25.97 -3.70 37.68
CA THR A 10 26.76 -3.14 38.80
C THR A 10 26.39 -1.71 39.17
N CYS A 11 26.03 -0.89 38.19
CA CYS A 11 25.83 0.55 38.35
C CYS A 11 24.37 1.00 38.24
N GLY A 12 23.46 0.14 37.79
CA GLY A 12 22.04 0.47 37.62
C GLY A 12 21.73 1.54 36.56
N SER A 13 22.75 2.20 35.98
CA SER A 13 22.54 3.24 34.98
C SER A 13 21.92 2.70 33.70
N GLU A 14 20.98 3.46 33.14
CA GLU A 14 20.34 3.19 31.85
C GLU A 14 21.09 3.87 30.71
N ILE A 15 21.43 3.11 29.67
CA ILE A 15 22.16 3.57 28.50
C ILE A 15 21.27 3.44 27.28
N PHE A 16 21.15 4.52 26.52
CA PHE A 16 20.30 4.57 25.33
C PHE A 16 21.15 4.53 24.07
N GLN A 17 20.89 3.55 23.20
CA GLN A 17 21.52 3.43 21.87
C GLN A 17 20.45 3.69 20.79
N PRO A 18 20.57 4.76 19.98
CA PRO A 18 19.70 4.95 18.83
C PRO A 18 20.00 3.90 17.75
N VAL A 19 18.95 3.27 17.21
CA VAL A 19 19.07 2.26 16.15
C VAL A 19 18.68 2.91 14.82
N THR A 20 19.67 3.22 14.00
CA THR A 20 19.48 3.84 12.67
C THR A 20 19.37 2.81 11.54
N SER A 21 20.08 1.69 11.67
CA SER A 21 20.17 0.64 10.65
C SER A 21 19.43 -0.64 11.06
N LYS A 22 18.99 -1.42 10.06
CA LYS A 22 18.36 -2.74 10.27
C LYS A 22 19.25 -3.72 11.04
N GLN A 23 20.57 -3.61 10.84
CA GLN A 23 21.58 -4.33 11.60
C GLN A 23 22.30 -3.33 12.51
N PHE A 24 22.36 -3.67 13.78
CA PHE A 24 23.11 -2.91 14.78
C PHE A 24 23.84 -3.89 15.69
N THR A 25 24.99 -3.47 16.21
CA THR A 25 25.71 -4.21 17.23
C THR A 25 25.25 -3.74 18.60
N PRO A 26 24.82 -4.65 19.50
CA PRO A 26 24.44 -4.27 20.84
C PRO A 26 25.67 -3.80 21.63
N GLN A 27 25.49 -2.79 22.49
CA GLN A 27 26.51 -2.38 23.44
C GLN A 27 26.64 -3.42 24.55
N ILE A 28 27.85 -3.97 24.74
CA ILE A 28 28.12 -5.01 25.73
C ILE A 28 28.78 -4.41 26.98
N GLU A 29 29.63 -3.39 26.80
CA GLU A 29 30.34 -2.73 27.89
C GLU A 29 29.64 -1.42 28.30
N CYS A 30 29.54 -1.19 29.61
CA CYS A 30 28.92 -0.01 30.18
C CYS A 30 29.81 1.25 30.03
N PRO A 31 29.40 2.31 29.30
CA PRO A 31 30.15 3.56 29.18
C PRO A 31 30.04 4.49 30.41
N SER A 32 29.29 4.13 31.46
CA SER A 32 28.99 5.01 32.60
C SER A 32 30.26 5.44 33.36
N PRO A 33 30.29 6.67 33.90
CA PRO A 33 31.46 7.18 34.62
C PRO A 33 31.75 6.37 35.89
N GLU A 34 30.73 5.82 36.56
CA GLU A 34 30.87 5.02 37.77
C GLU A 34 31.61 3.69 37.50
N CYS A 35 31.22 2.95 36.46
CA CYS A 35 31.90 1.72 36.08
C CYS A 35 33.32 1.96 35.56
N LYS A 36 33.55 3.09 34.88
CA LYS A 36 34.89 3.49 34.41
C LYS A 36 35.82 3.89 35.57
N GLN A 37 35.31 4.62 36.57
CA GLN A 37 36.10 5.01 37.75
C GLN A 37 36.45 3.81 38.62
N ASN A 38 35.52 2.85 38.77
CA ASN A 38 35.71 1.66 39.58
C ASN A 38 36.47 0.52 38.86
N ASN A 39 36.91 0.71 37.60
CA ASN A 39 37.50 -0.33 36.74
C ASN A 39 36.67 -1.63 36.68
N SER A 40 35.35 -1.54 36.91
CA SER A 40 34.42 -2.66 36.88
C SER A 40 33.72 -2.69 35.53
N LYS A 41 33.91 -3.77 34.76
CA LYS A 41 33.19 -3.98 33.50
C LYS A 41 31.82 -4.57 33.77
N GLY A 42 30.86 -3.71 34.12
CA GLY A 42 29.46 -4.10 34.26
C GLY A 42 28.89 -4.61 32.95
N GLN A 43 28.23 -5.77 32.98
CA GLN A 43 27.52 -6.32 31.84
C GLN A 43 26.22 -5.55 31.60
N LEU A 44 25.94 -5.23 30.33
CA LEU A 44 24.71 -4.57 29.91
C LEU A 44 23.64 -5.59 29.52
N PHE A 45 22.45 -5.43 30.09
CA PHE A 45 21.27 -6.20 29.72
C PHE A 45 20.26 -5.31 28.98
N LEU A 46 19.68 -5.81 27.89
CA LEU A 46 18.66 -5.07 27.14
C LEU A 46 17.35 -5.04 27.93
N SER A 47 16.86 -3.84 28.24
CA SER A 47 15.55 -3.65 28.87
C SER A 47 14.50 -3.35 27.81
N THR A 48 13.62 -4.31 27.53
CA THR A 48 12.54 -4.14 26.54
C THR A 48 11.54 -3.08 26.98
N ARG A 49 11.24 -2.96 28.28
CA ARG A 49 10.28 -1.97 28.80
C ARG A 49 10.77 -0.53 28.66
N ALA A 50 12.07 -0.29 28.86
CA ALA A 50 12.68 1.03 28.70
C ALA A 50 13.01 1.36 27.23
N SER A 51 13.00 0.35 26.35
CA SER A 51 13.26 0.52 24.92
C SER A 51 12.02 1.07 24.18
N LYS A 52 12.25 1.90 23.16
CA LYS A 52 11.18 2.47 22.33
C LYS A 52 11.03 1.70 21.03
N PHE A 53 9.86 1.07 20.85
CA PHE A 53 9.49 0.36 19.64
C PHE A 53 8.58 1.21 18.76
N LEU A 54 8.69 1.02 17.44
CA LEU A 54 7.82 1.62 16.43
C LEU A 54 7.17 0.48 15.66
N PRO A 55 5.84 0.51 15.40
CA PRO A 55 5.22 -0.46 14.51
C PRO A 55 5.85 -0.39 13.12
N PHE A 56 6.02 -1.57 12.54
CA PHE A 56 6.62 -1.80 11.22
C PHE A 56 5.74 -2.81 10.48
N GLN A 57 5.47 -2.52 9.21
CA GLN A 57 4.74 -3.41 8.32
C GLN A 57 5.42 -3.42 6.96
N GLU A 58 5.68 -4.62 6.43
CA GLU A 58 6.15 -4.82 5.07
C GLU A 58 4.95 -5.18 4.18
N ILE A 59 4.82 -4.48 3.05
CA ILE A 59 3.73 -4.64 2.09
C ILE A 59 4.35 -4.87 0.72
N LYS A 60 3.77 -5.78 -0.06
CA LYS A 60 4.15 -5.98 -1.47
C LYS A 60 3.04 -5.46 -2.35
N ILE A 61 3.36 -4.49 -3.19
CA ILE A 61 2.43 -3.94 -4.17
C ILE A 61 2.74 -4.52 -5.54
N GLN A 62 1.71 -4.60 -6.37
CA GLN A 62 1.79 -5.06 -7.75
C GLN A 62 1.18 -4.00 -8.65
N GLU A 63 1.75 -3.83 -9.85
CA GLU A 63 1.21 -2.94 -10.87
C GLU A 63 -0.22 -3.35 -11.26
N MET A 64 -1.04 -2.35 -11.62
CA MET A 64 -2.37 -2.59 -12.20
C MET A 64 -2.25 -3.33 -13.53
N ALA A 65 -3.12 -4.30 -13.78
CA ALA A 65 -3.12 -5.06 -15.04
C ALA A 65 -3.21 -4.16 -16.28
N ASP A 66 -3.94 -3.04 -16.19
CA ASP A 66 -4.12 -2.08 -17.28
C ASP A 66 -2.83 -1.33 -17.67
N GLN A 67 -1.85 -1.26 -16.77
CA GLN A 67 -0.59 -0.56 -16.98
C GLN A 67 0.51 -1.50 -17.53
N VAL A 68 0.27 -2.81 -17.54
CA VAL A 68 1.27 -3.80 -17.93
C VAL A 68 1.23 -4.01 -19.45
N PRO A 69 2.38 -3.86 -20.15
CA PRO A 69 2.42 -4.08 -21.59
C PRO A 69 2.19 -5.55 -21.95
N VAL A 70 1.66 -5.77 -23.15
CA VAL A 70 1.35 -7.12 -23.65
C VAL A 70 2.60 -8.00 -23.64
N GLY A 71 2.49 -9.18 -23.04
CA GLY A 71 3.56 -10.19 -22.99
C GLY A 71 4.47 -10.09 -21.76
N HIS A 72 4.29 -9.11 -20.87
CA HIS A 72 5.06 -8.99 -19.64
C HIS A 72 4.26 -9.45 -18.41
N ILE A 73 4.97 -9.97 -17.40
CA ILE A 73 4.40 -10.30 -16.09
C ILE A 73 4.47 -9.04 -15.22
N PRO A 74 3.40 -8.68 -14.49
CA PRO A 74 3.41 -7.51 -13.60
C PRO A 74 4.52 -7.61 -12.56
N ARG A 75 5.23 -6.50 -12.32
CA ARG A 75 6.32 -6.48 -11.35
C ARG A 75 5.78 -6.21 -9.95
N THR A 76 6.54 -6.65 -8.94
CA THR A 76 6.23 -6.38 -7.54
C THR A 76 7.28 -5.47 -6.93
N LEU A 77 6.83 -4.60 -6.02
CA LEU A 77 7.69 -3.70 -5.26
C LEU A 77 7.40 -3.87 -3.77
N THR A 78 8.46 -3.90 -2.96
CA THR A 78 8.34 -3.94 -1.51
C THR A 78 8.23 -2.51 -0.96
N VAL A 79 7.24 -2.31 -0.10
CA VAL A 79 6.95 -1.05 0.58
C VAL A 79 7.07 -1.27 2.08
N HIS A 80 7.79 -0.38 2.77
CA HIS A 80 7.85 -0.35 4.23
C HIS A 80 6.93 0.76 4.76
N CYS A 81 6.04 0.39 5.66
CA CYS A 81 5.18 1.30 6.40
C CYS A 81 5.63 1.35 7.87
N HIS A 82 5.69 2.57 8.40
CA HIS A 82 6.14 2.87 9.75
C HIS A 82 5.08 3.64 10.52
N GLY A 83 5.02 3.44 11.84
CA GLY A 83 4.19 4.27 12.72
C GLY A 83 2.68 4.10 12.49
N THR A 84 2.00 5.22 12.25
CA THR A 84 0.53 5.28 12.10
C THR A 84 0.02 4.77 10.76
N LEU A 85 0.89 4.64 9.75
CA LEU A 85 0.54 4.08 8.44
C LEU A 85 0.35 2.56 8.50
N CYS A 86 0.88 1.91 9.53
CA CYS A 86 0.66 0.48 9.76
C CYS A 86 -0.83 0.19 9.98
N ARG A 87 -1.31 -0.94 9.47
CA ARG A 87 -2.70 -1.44 9.54
C ARG A 87 -3.75 -0.59 8.81
N GLN A 88 -3.35 0.41 8.03
CA GLN A 88 -4.32 1.15 7.21
C GLN A 88 -4.77 0.31 6.01
N ILE A 89 -3.86 -0.46 5.41
CA ILE A 89 -4.07 -1.16 4.13
C ILE A 89 -4.51 -2.61 4.35
N ASN A 90 -5.49 -3.08 3.58
CA ASN A 90 -5.83 -4.51 3.49
C ASN A 90 -5.37 -5.13 2.17
N PRO A 91 -5.14 -6.45 2.14
CA PRO A 91 -4.85 -7.17 0.89
C PRO A 91 -6.02 -7.06 -0.10
N GLY A 92 -5.74 -6.69 -1.35
CA GLY A 92 -6.74 -6.52 -2.42
C GLY A 92 -7.28 -5.10 -2.57
N ASP A 93 -6.89 -4.18 -1.68
CA ASP A 93 -7.19 -2.77 -1.82
C ASP A 93 -6.41 -2.16 -2.99
N VAL A 94 -7.06 -1.23 -3.69
CA VAL A 94 -6.38 -0.37 -4.67
C VAL A 94 -5.87 0.84 -3.91
N ILE A 95 -4.56 1.02 -3.92
CA ILE A 95 -3.88 2.04 -3.13
C ILE A 95 -2.90 2.82 -3.99
N ASP A 96 -2.77 4.10 -3.69
CA ASP A 96 -1.67 4.94 -4.15
C ASP A 96 -0.74 5.17 -2.97
N VAL A 97 0.53 4.83 -3.13
CA VAL A 97 1.55 5.04 -2.11
C VAL A 97 2.54 6.09 -2.59
N ALA A 98 2.70 7.15 -1.82
CA ALA A 98 3.74 8.15 -2.02
C ALA A 98 4.83 7.95 -0.95
N GLY A 99 6.08 7.98 -1.38
CA GLY A 99 7.20 7.64 -0.52
C GLY A 99 8.55 7.94 -1.13
N ILE A 100 9.61 7.60 -0.40
CA ILE A 100 10.99 7.72 -0.85
C ILE A 100 11.50 6.35 -1.29
N PHE A 101 12.18 6.31 -2.43
CA PHE A 101 12.74 5.08 -2.99
C PHE A 101 14.18 4.91 -2.53
N LEU A 102 14.45 3.84 -1.78
CA LEU A 102 15.74 3.61 -1.14
C LEU A 102 16.31 2.23 -1.49
N PRO A 103 17.62 2.14 -1.77
CA PRO A 103 18.29 0.85 -1.86
C PRO A 103 18.61 0.30 -0.46
N THR A 104 18.51 -1.01 -0.32
CA THR A 104 18.97 -1.80 0.82
C THR A 104 20.24 -2.54 0.41
N PRO A 105 21.39 -2.25 1.03
CA PRO A 105 22.60 -3.00 0.75
C PRO A 105 22.47 -4.43 1.28
N TYR A 106 22.97 -5.39 0.52
CA TYR A 106 23.16 -6.74 1.02
C TYR A 106 24.32 -6.77 2.01
N THR A 107 24.13 -7.47 3.13
CA THR A 107 25.12 -7.61 4.20
C THR A 107 25.56 -9.07 4.35
N GLY A 108 26.76 -9.31 4.88
CA GLY A 108 27.27 -10.66 5.18
C GLY A 108 27.58 -11.49 3.93
N PHE A 109 27.40 -12.81 3.99
CA PHE A 109 27.72 -13.72 2.88
C PHE A 109 26.98 -13.41 1.57
N LYS A 110 25.80 -12.78 1.64
CA LYS A 110 25.05 -12.33 0.45
C LYS A 110 25.72 -11.16 -0.25
N ALA A 111 26.45 -10.30 0.47
CA ALA A 111 27.20 -9.18 -0.12
C ALA A 111 28.32 -9.66 -1.06
N ILE A 112 28.98 -10.77 -0.69
CA ILE A 112 30.10 -11.35 -1.47
C ILE A 112 29.63 -11.83 -2.85
N ARG A 113 28.38 -12.31 -2.98
CA ARG A 113 27.79 -12.75 -4.26
C ARG A 113 27.06 -11.64 -5.01
N ALA A 114 26.45 -10.69 -4.30
CA ALA A 114 25.59 -9.69 -4.90
C ALA A 114 26.34 -8.59 -5.64
N GLY A 115 27.64 -8.39 -5.38
CA GLY A 115 28.43 -7.35 -6.03
C GLY A 115 27.82 -5.95 -5.77
N LEU A 116 27.39 -5.27 -6.84
CA LEU A 116 26.72 -3.97 -6.79
C LEU A 116 25.18 -4.05 -6.86
N LEU A 117 24.59 -5.24 -6.97
CA LEU A 117 23.13 -5.36 -6.90
C LEU A 117 22.65 -4.93 -5.51
N THR A 118 21.62 -4.09 -5.50
CA THR A 118 20.92 -3.69 -4.27
C THR A 118 19.45 -3.97 -4.45
N ASP A 119 18.82 -4.54 -3.42
CA ASP A 119 17.37 -4.63 -3.38
C ASP A 119 16.84 -3.24 -3.09
N THR A 120 15.76 -2.87 -3.76
CA THR A 120 15.12 -1.57 -3.55
C THR A 120 13.80 -1.76 -2.82
N TYR A 121 13.47 -0.78 -1.98
CA TYR A 121 12.18 -0.70 -1.33
C TYR A 121 11.71 0.75 -1.33
N LEU A 122 10.40 0.90 -1.24
CA LEU A 122 9.77 2.21 -1.07
C LEU A 122 9.46 2.40 0.42
N GLU A 123 9.94 3.47 1.02
CA GLU A 123 9.52 3.87 2.36
C GLU A 123 8.30 4.78 2.24
N ALA A 124 7.15 4.30 2.70
CA ALA A 124 5.88 5.01 2.58
C ALA A 124 5.85 6.23 3.50
N GLN A 125 5.55 7.39 2.92
CA GLN A 125 5.28 8.64 3.65
C GLN A 125 3.78 8.92 3.71
N HIS A 126 3.04 8.53 2.66
CA HIS A 126 1.62 8.73 2.57
C HIS A 126 0.96 7.60 1.78
N VAL A 127 -0.22 7.17 2.21
CA VAL A 127 -0.99 6.11 1.59
C VAL A 127 -2.41 6.61 1.37
N ASN A 128 -2.85 6.61 0.10
CA ASN A 128 -4.21 6.89 -0.30
C ASN A 128 -4.89 5.59 -0.73
N GLN A 129 -6.11 5.37 -0.26
CA GLN A 129 -6.89 4.18 -0.59
C GLN A 129 -8.07 4.58 -1.45
N HIS A 130 -8.14 4.05 -2.68
CA HIS A 130 -9.16 4.40 -3.66
C HIS A 130 -10.46 3.60 -3.53
N LYS A 131 -10.63 2.82 -2.45
CA LYS A 131 -11.79 1.95 -2.23
C LYS A 131 -12.57 2.23 -0.93
N LYS A 132 -12.41 3.41 -0.33
CA LYS A 132 -13.29 3.86 0.77
C LYS A 132 -14.61 4.38 0.21
N ALA A 133 -15.50 3.44 -0.14
CA ALA A 133 -16.81 3.70 -0.72
C ALA A 133 -16.78 4.51 -2.03
N TYR A 134 -17.76 4.32 -2.90
CA TYR A 134 -17.93 5.14 -4.11
C TYR A 134 -18.20 6.63 -3.80
N ASP A 135 -18.33 6.99 -2.52
CA ASP A 135 -18.73 8.32 -2.04
C ASP A 135 -17.59 9.36 -2.06
N ASP A 136 -16.32 8.94 -2.05
CA ASP A 136 -15.16 9.86 -2.02
C ASP A 136 -14.52 10.10 -3.40
N LEU A 137 -15.20 9.75 -4.50
CA LEU A 137 -14.81 10.25 -5.81
C LEU A 137 -14.94 11.77 -5.79
N VAL A 138 -13.80 12.46 -5.71
CA VAL A 138 -13.73 13.92 -5.86
C VAL A 138 -14.17 14.27 -7.28
N PHE A 139 -15.47 14.47 -7.46
CA PHE A 139 -16.02 14.91 -8.73
C PHE A 139 -15.52 16.33 -9.01
N ASP A 140 -14.64 16.47 -9.99
CA ASP A 140 -14.27 17.80 -10.50
C ASP A 140 -15.56 18.52 -10.95
N ALA A 141 -15.74 19.76 -10.50
CA ALA A 141 -16.91 20.58 -10.80
C ALA A 141 -17.11 20.75 -12.32
N LYS A 142 -16.03 20.68 -13.11
CA LYS A 142 -16.10 20.70 -14.58
C LYS A 142 -16.77 19.44 -15.14
N THR A 143 -16.42 18.28 -14.60
CA THR A 143 -17.00 16.99 -15.00
C THR A 143 -18.47 16.95 -14.67
N PHE A 144 -18.85 17.42 -13.47
CA PHE A 144 -20.26 17.51 -13.07
C PHE A 144 -21.08 18.42 -14.00
N ARG A 145 -20.56 19.61 -14.34
CA ARG A 145 -21.22 20.52 -15.29
C ARG A 145 -21.43 19.88 -16.67
N ARG A 146 -20.45 19.11 -17.17
CA ARG A 146 -20.60 18.38 -18.43
C ARG A 146 -21.72 17.34 -18.34
N ILE A 147 -21.77 16.58 -17.24
CA ILE A 147 -22.84 15.58 -17.01
C ILE A 147 -24.21 16.25 -17.00
N GLU A 148 -24.37 17.39 -16.33
CA GLU A 148 -25.63 18.13 -16.31
C GLU A 148 -26.04 18.64 -17.71
N GLN A 149 -25.09 19.15 -18.49
CA GLN A 149 -25.37 19.57 -19.87
C GLN A 149 -25.93 18.41 -20.71
N TYR A 150 -25.35 17.22 -20.60
CA TYR A 150 -25.82 16.04 -21.34
C TYR A 150 -27.16 15.51 -20.81
N LYS A 151 -27.47 15.69 -19.52
CA LYS A 151 -28.77 15.29 -18.94
C LYS A 151 -29.95 15.98 -19.64
N HIS A 152 -29.79 17.24 -20.05
CA HIS A 152 -30.84 18.01 -20.73
C HIS A 152 -31.06 17.62 -22.20
N SER A 153 -30.15 16.86 -22.81
CA SER A 153 -30.23 16.52 -24.24
C SER A 153 -31.30 15.47 -24.61
N GLY A 154 -31.88 14.77 -23.63
CA GLY A 154 -32.97 13.80 -23.83
C GLY A 154 -32.58 12.47 -24.51
N HIS A 155 -31.47 12.42 -25.26
CA HIS A 155 -31.04 11.27 -26.06
C HIS A 155 -29.77 10.58 -25.52
N MET A 156 -29.50 10.68 -24.22
CA MET A 156 -28.24 10.21 -23.62
C MET A 156 -28.00 8.71 -23.78
N TYR A 157 -29.04 7.88 -23.71
CA TYR A 157 -28.92 6.43 -23.85
C TYR A 157 -28.43 6.01 -25.24
N GLU A 158 -29.00 6.60 -26.29
CA GLU A 158 -28.61 6.30 -27.67
C GLU A 158 -27.26 6.91 -28.04
N TYR A 159 -26.97 8.11 -27.52
CA TYR A 159 -25.67 8.76 -27.68
C TYR A 159 -24.55 7.89 -27.10
N LEU A 160 -24.68 7.45 -25.85
CA LEU A 160 -23.69 6.58 -25.20
C LEU A 160 -23.55 5.23 -25.90
N ALA A 161 -24.66 4.62 -26.34
CA ALA A 161 -24.62 3.37 -27.08
C ALA A 161 -23.89 3.52 -28.43
N LYS A 162 -24.04 4.65 -29.13
CA LYS A 162 -23.29 4.96 -30.36
C LYS A 162 -21.81 5.27 -30.09
N SER A 163 -21.49 5.82 -28.92
CA SER A 163 -20.11 6.05 -28.49
C SER A 163 -19.36 4.77 -28.14
N ILE A 164 -20.05 3.68 -27.81
CA ILE A 164 -19.41 2.36 -27.60
C ILE A 164 -19.05 1.76 -28.96
N ALA A 165 -17.75 1.49 -29.15
CA ALA A 165 -17.18 0.93 -30.38
C ALA A 165 -17.68 1.67 -31.65
N PRO A 166 -17.32 2.95 -31.85
CA PRO A 166 -17.80 3.77 -32.97
C PRO A 166 -17.35 3.24 -34.34
N GLU A 167 -16.31 2.39 -34.36
CA GLU A 167 -15.75 1.76 -35.55
C GLU A 167 -16.67 0.68 -36.16
N ILE A 168 -17.61 0.13 -35.38
CA ILE A 168 -18.53 -0.92 -35.84
C ILE A 168 -19.87 -0.30 -36.26
N TYR A 169 -20.28 -0.51 -37.51
CA TYR A 169 -21.58 -0.08 -38.02
C TYR A 169 -22.72 -1.01 -37.55
N GLY A 170 -23.88 -0.43 -37.24
CA GLY A 170 -25.09 -1.18 -36.87
C GLY A 170 -25.08 -1.74 -35.44
N HIS A 171 -25.85 -2.82 -35.22
CA HIS A 171 -25.99 -3.56 -33.95
C HIS A 171 -26.20 -2.67 -32.71
N LEU A 172 -27.03 -1.63 -32.83
CA LEU A 172 -27.30 -0.69 -31.73
C LEU A 172 -27.82 -1.39 -30.48
N ASP A 173 -28.60 -2.46 -30.62
CA ASP A 173 -29.16 -3.18 -29.47
C ASP A 173 -28.12 -4.01 -28.72
N VAL A 174 -27.10 -4.53 -29.42
CA VAL A 174 -25.94 -5.19 -28.78
C VAL A 174 -25.11 -4.15 -28.02
N LYS A 175 -24.86 -2.98 -28.62
CA LYS A 175 -24.12 -1.89 -27.95
C LYS A 175 -24.86 -1.35 -26.72
N LYS A 176 -26.18 -1.24 -26.79
CA LYS A 176 -27.05 -0.90 -25.65
C LYS A 176 -26.96 -1.94 -24.54
N ALA A 177 -26.92 -3.23 -24.88
CA ALA A 177 -26.76 -4.31 -23.90
C ALA A 177 -25.39 -4.25 -23.22
N LEU A 178 -24.31 -3.96 -23.97
CA LEU A 178 -22.97 -3.73 -23.42
C LEU A 178 -22.91 -2.46 -22.55
N LEU A 179 -23.62 -1.39 -22.91
CA LEU A 179 -23.73 -0.19 -22.07
C LEU A 179 -24.33 -0.52 -20.70
N LEU A 180 -25.41 -1.31 -20.67
CA LEU A 180 -26.05 -1.74 -19.42
C LEU A 180 -25.14 -2.67 -18.60
N LEU A 181 -24.32 -3.49 -19.28
CA LEU A 181 -23.31 -4.33 -18.62
C LEU A 181 -22.24 -3.49 -17.89
N LEU A 182 -21.77 -2.40 -18.51
CA LEU A 182 -20.77 -1.50 -17.91
C LEU A 182 -21.33 -0.67 -16.74
N ILE A 183 -22.58 -0.22 -16.86
CA ILE A 183 -23.27 0.50 -15.76
C ILE A 183 -23.56 -0.46 -14.60
N GLY A 184 -23.82 -1.73 -14.91
CA GLY A 184 -24.14 -2.75 -13.92
C GLY A 184 -25.50 -2.52 -13.24
N GLY A 185 -25.76 -3.31 -12.20
CA GLY A 185 -26.95 -3.19 -11.37
C GLY A 185 -26.59 -3.00 -9.91
N VAL A 186 -27.58 -2.62 -9.11
CA VAL A 186 -27.41 -2.42 -7.67
C VAL A 186 -27.46 -3.76 -6.95
N THR A 187 -26.43 -4.06 -6.16
CA THR A 187 -26.46 -5.23 -5.26
C THR A 187 -27.45 -4.97 -4.14
N LYS A 188 -28.38 -5.90 -3.92
CA LYS A 188 -29.37 -5.79 -2.83
C LYS A 188 -28.99 -6.73 -1.69
N GLU A 189 -28.91 -6.18 -0.49
CA GLU A 189 -28.77 -6.96 0.73
C GLU A 189 -30.16 -7.12 1.35
N MET A 190 -30.62 -8.36 1.46
CA MET A 190 -31.85 -8.70 2.18
C MET A 190 -31.55 -8.63 3.68
N GLY A 191 -32.53 -8.23 4.49
CA GLY A 191 -32.39 -8.18 5.97
C GLY A 191 -32.09 -9.53 6.62
N ASP A 192 -32.19 -10.62 5.87
CA ASP A 192 -31.87 -12.00 6.28
C ASP A 192 -30.40 -12.40 6.01
N GLY A 193 -29.54 -11.44 5.67
CA GLY A 193 -28.11 -11.67 5.38
C GLY A 193 -27.81 -12.24 3.99
N MET A 194 -28.83 -12.54 3.17
CA MET A 194 -28.64 -12.91 1.77
C MET A 194 -28.31 -11.68 0.92
N ARG A 195 -27.20 -11.75 0.17
CA ARG A 195 -26.81 -10.71 -0.79
C ARG A 195 -27.10 -11.16 -2.23
N ILE A 196 -27.95 -10.42 -2.92
CA ILE A 196 -28.26 -10.63 -4.33
C ILE A 196 -27.33 -9.77 -5.18
N ARG A 197 -26.55 -10.43 -6.04
CA ARG A 197 -25.63 -9.78 -6.98
C ARG A 197 -26.44 -8.98 -8.02
N GLY A 198 -26.08 -7.71 -8.22
CA GLY A 198 -26.69 -6.83 -9.21
C GLY A 198 -26.02 -6.87 -10.58
N ASP A 199 -24.83 -7.46 -10.69
CA ASP A 199 -24.09 -7.53 -11.94
C ASP A 199 -24.78 -8.47 -12.93
N ILE A 200 -24.84 -8.03 -14.19
CA ILE A 200 -25.43 -8.77 -15.30
C ILE A 200 -24.30 -9.52 -16.02
N ASN A 201 -24.56 -10.73 -16.51
CA ASN A 201 -23.64 -11.43 -17.42
C ASN A 201 -24.36 -11.65 -18.75
N ILE A 202 -23.74 -11.27 -19.86
CA ILE A 202 -24.32 -11.37 -21.20
C ILE A 202 -23.51 -12.38 -22.01
N CYS A 203 -24.20 -13.32 -22.64
CA CYS A 203 -23.63 -14.24 -23.63
C CYS A 203 -24.21 -13.88 -25.00
N LEU A 204 -23.35 -13.73 -26.00
CA LEU A 204 -23.75 -13.50 -27.38
C LEU A 204 -23.50 -14.80 -28.16
N MET A 205 -24.51 -15.25 -28.89
CA MET A 205 -24.39 -16.37 -29.84
C MET A 205 -24.73 -15.85 -31.24
N GLY A 206 -23.98 -16.32 -32.24
CA GLY A 206 -24.13 -15.94 -33.65
C GLY A 206 -24.86 -16.99 -34.47
#